data_AF-A0ABD2NWE5-F1
#
_entry.id   AF-A0ABD2NWE5-F1
#
_cell.length_a   1.000
_cell.length_b   1.000
_cell.length_c   1.000
_cell.angle_alpha   90.00
_cell.angle_beta   90.00
_cell.angle_gamma   90.00
#
_symmetry.space_group_name_H-M   'P 1'
#
loop_
_entity.id
_entity.type
_entity.pdbx_description
1 polymer ?
#
loop_
_entity_poly.entity_id
_entity_poly.type
_entity_poly.pdbx_seq_one_letter_code
_entity_poly.pdbx_strand_id
1 'polypeptide(L)'
;MIKEPEQLVDVAIPNNNNVLNKFQEKKSKYTDLAVEIKQMWHLDEIDIVLVIISSTGLIPKRLHDSLKKLELHKNTNIEMQKAVIFNTCRIVRKFMSSIL
;
A
#
# COMPACT_ATOMS: atom_id res chain seq x y z
N MET A 1 28.09 -6.98 -10.83
CA MET A 1 27.43 -6.62 -9.57
C MET A 1 25.98 -6.34 -9.93
N ILE A 2 25.04 -7.17 -9.49
CA ILE A 2 23.61 -6.93 -9.75
C ILE A 2 23.20 -5.84 -8.76
N LYS A 3 22.77 -4.69 -9.26
CA LYS A 3 22.30 -3.57 -8.43
C LYS A 3 20.80 -3.79 -8.21
N GLU A 4 20.36 -3.78 -6.96
CA GLU A 4 18.92 -3.80 -6.65
C GLU A 4 18.26 -2.54 -7.24
N PRO A 5 17.10 -2.66 -7.90
CA PRO A 5 16.45 -1.53 -8.55
C PRO A 5 15.97 -0.52 -7.50
N GLU A 6 16.09 0.77 -7.80
CA GLU A 6 15.56 1.83 -6.95
C GLU A 6 14.02 1.72 -6.87
N GLN A 7 13.45 1.83 -5.65
CA GLN A 7 12.03 1.56 -5.42
C GLN A 7 11.23 2.83 -5.17
N LEU A 8 10.06 2.94 -5.83
CA LEU A 8 9.02 3.92 -5.50
C LEU A 8 7.95 3.24 -4.66
N VAL A 9 7.95 3.56 -3.36
CA VAL A 9 7.02 2.97 -2.39
C VAL A 9 5.92 3.96 -2.04
N ASP A 10 4.68 3.50 -2.12
CA ASP A 10 3.52 4.31 -1.77
C ASP A 10 2.48 3.51 -0.99
N VAL A 11 1.87 4.16 0.00
CA VAL A 11 0.90 3.56 0.92
C VAL A 11 -0.47 4.21 0.71
N ALA A 12 -1.55 3.42 0.77
CA ALA A 12 -2.91 3.96 0.64
C ALA A 12 -3.93 3.22 1.52
N ILE A 13 -4.85 4.00 2.10
CA ILE A 13 -5.96 3.49 2.92
C ILE A 13 -7.32 3.91 2.34
N PRO A 14 -7.81 3.27 1.27
CA PRO A 14 -9.09 3.62 0.66
C PRO A 14 -10.29 2.99 1.40
N ASN A 15 -11.51 3.43 1.04
CA ASN A 15 -12.72 2.66 1.36
C ASN A 15 -12.71 1.30 0.62
N ASN A 16 -13.37 0.28 1.17
CA ASN A 16 -13.44 -1.09 0.66
C ASN A 16 -13.80 -1.15 -0.83
N ASN A 17 -14.85 -0.42 -1.21
CA ASN A 17 -15.36 -0.40 -2.59
C ASN A 17 -14.36 0.24 -3.58
N ASN A 18 -13.40 1.01 -3.06
CA ASN A 18 -12.44 1.77 -3.85
C ASN A 18 -11.03 1.17 -3.86
N VAL A 19 -10.79 0.02 -3.21
CA VAL A 19 -9.45 -0.60 -3.14
C VAL A 19 -8.86 -0.83 -4.53
N LEU A 20 -9.64 -1.44 -5.43
CA LEU A 20 -9.16 -1.75 -6.78
C LEU A 20 -8.95 -0.49 -7.62
N ASN A 21 -9.90 0.43 -7.59
CA ASN A 21 -9.80 1.71 -8.30
C ASN A 21 -8.58 2.50 -7.83
N LYS A 22 -8.34 2.54 -6.51
CA LYS A 22 -7.20 3.26 -5.94
C LYS A 22 -5.87 2.61 -6.32
N PHE A 23 -5.82 1.27 -6.40
CA PHE A 23 -4.67 0.56 -6.92
C PHE A 23 -4.34 0.97 -8.36
N GLN A 24 -5.34 0.97 -9.25
CA GLN A 24 -5.12 1.30 -10.65
C GLN A 24 -4.76 2.77 -10.85
N GLU A 25 -5.43 3.68 -10.14
CA GLU A 25 -5.10 5.11 -10.14
C GLU A 25 -3.65 5.36 -9.73
N LYS A 26 -3.22 4.78 -8.60
CA LYS A 26 -1.83 4.91 -8.11
C LYS A 26 -0.85 4.26 -9.07
N LYS A 27 -1.15 3.06 -9.58
CA LYS A 27 -0.29 2.38 -10.55
C LYS A 27 -0.05 3.25 -11.79
N SER A 28 -1.10 3.86 -12.34
CA SER A 28 -0.97 4.76 -13.50
C SER A 28 -0.07 5.95 -13.17
N LYS A 29 -0.37 6.68 -12.10
CA LYS A 29 0.39 7.88 -11.68
C LYS A 29 1.86 7.59 -11.42
N TYR A 30 2.16 6.49 -10.72
CA TYR A 30 3.54 6.13 -10.40
C TYR A 30 4.29 5.53 -11.59
N THR A 31 3.59 4.99 -12.59
CA THR A 31 4.24 4.56 -13.86
C THR A 31 4.82 5.77 -14.58
N ASP A 32 4.04 6.84 -14.71
CA ASP A 32 4.50 8.06 -15.38
C ASP A 32 5.68 8.68 -14.62
N LEU A 33 5.56 8.79 -13.28
CA LEU A 33 6.63 9.30 -12.42
C LEU A 33 7.91 8.43 -12.51
N ALA A 34 7.77 7.11 -12.57
CA ALA A 34 8.92 6.21 -12.69
C ALA A 34 9.69 6.44 -14.00
N VAL A 35 8.99 6.70 -15.11
CA VAL A 35 9.65 7.03 -16.39
C VAL A 35 10.47 8.32 -16.27
N GLU A 36 9.90 9.35 -15.66
CA GLU A 36 10.57 10.64 -15.46
C GLU A 36 11.80 10.51 -14.55
N ILE A 37 11.66 9.86 -13.39
CA ILE A 37 12.77 9.66 -12.44
C ILE A 37 13.87 8.81 -13.07
N LYS A 38 13.50 7.77 -13.82
CA LYS A 38 14.47 6.91 -14.51
C LYS A 38 15.36 7.71 -15.45
N GLN A 39 14.78 8.63 -16.20
CA GLN A 39 15.50 9.51 -17.11
C GLN A 39 16.36 10.54 -16.36
N MET A 40 15.79 11.20 -15.35
CA MET A 40 16.47 12.25 -14.57
C MET A 40 17.67 11.71 -13.77
N TRP A 41 17.57 10.50 -13.25
CA TRP A 41 18.59 9.90 -12.38
C TRP A 41 19.47 8.86 -13.10
N HIS A 42 19.29 8.71 -14.42
CA HIS A 42 20.03 7.75 -15.24
C HIS A 42 19.99 6.32 -14.67
N LEU A 43 18.80 5.89 -14.25
CA LEU A 43 18.59 4.56 -13.66
C LEU A 43 18.23 3.52 -14.74
N ASP A 44 18.64 2.27 -14.52
CA ASP A 44 18.32 1.17 -15.44
C ASP A 44 16.88 0.67 -15.26
N GLU A 45 16.38 0.69 -14.02
CA GLU A 45 15.04 0.23 -13.66
C GLU A 45 14.55 0.96 -12.40
N ILE A 46 13.24 1.16 -12.30
CA ILE A 46 12.58 1.65 -11.09
C ILE A 46 11.42 0.74 -10.79
N ASP A 47 11.35 0.27 -9.55
CA ASP A 47 10.36 -0.70 -9.14
C ASP A 47 9.25 -0.04 -8.31
N ILE A 48 8.01 -0.13 -8.79
CA ILE A 48 6.86 0.50 -8.13
C ILE A 48 6.23 -0.49 -7.15
N VAL A 49 6.17 -0.08 -5.88
CA VAL A 49 5.61 -0.88 -4.79
C VAL A 49 4.43 -0.15 -4.16
N LEU A 50 3.23 -0.72 -4.33
CA LEU A 50 1.98 -0.15 -3.81
C LEU A 50 1.46 -0.97 -2.63
N VAL A 51 1.48 -0.37 -1.45
CA VAL A 51 0.99 -0.96 -0.21
C VAL A 51 -0.42 -0.43 0.06
N ILE A 52 -1.45 -1.19 -0.32
CA ILE A 52 -2.84 -0.77 -0.20
C ILE A 52 -3.60 -1.67 0.78
N ILE A 53 -4.28 -1.06 1.74
CA ILE A 53 -5.16 -1.73 2.70
C ILE A 53 -6.40 -0.87 2.92
N SER A 54 -7.60 -1.43 2.83
CA SER A 54 -8.80 -0.62 3.09
C SER A 54 -8.92 -0.19 4.55
N SER A 55 -9.76 0.81 4.82
CA SER A 55 -10.07 1.27 6.19
C SER A 55 -10.71 0.21 7.11
N THR A 56 -11.20 -0.92 6.57
CA THR A 56 -11.72 -2.02 7.40
C THR A 56 -10.86 -3.28 7.34
N GLY A 57 -9.67 -3.22 6.76
CA GLY A 57 -8.73 -4.35 6.71
C GLY A 57 -8.87 -5.29 5.51
N LEU A 58 -9.74 -5.00 4.53
CA LEU A 58 -9.70 -5.65 3.22
C LEU A 58 -8.36 -5.36 2.52
N ILE A 59 -7.66 -6.40 2.09
CA ILE A 59 -6.39 -6.31 1.34
C ILE A 59 -6.55 -6.85 -0.08
N PRO A 60 -5.93 -6.22 -1.10
CA PRO A 60 -5.88 -6.76 -2.45
C PRO A 60 -4.87 -7.92 -2.50
N LYS A 61 -5.12 -8.92 -3.36
CA LYS A 61 -4.20 -10.08 -3.54
C LYS A 61 -2.76 -9.65 -3.87
N ARG A 62 -2.62 -8.61 -4.70
CA ARG A 62 -1.35 -8.01 -5.14
C ARG A 62 -0.50 -7.43 -4.00
N LEU A 63 -1.08 -7.18 -2.82
CA LEU A 63 -0.32 -6.70 -1.66
C LEU A 63 0.79 -7.69 -1.26
N HIS A 64 0.56 -9.00 -1.41
CA HIS A 64 1.56 -10.01 -1.07
C HIS A 64 2.82 -9.87 -1.94
N ASP A 65 2.65 -9.56 -3.22
CA ASP A 65 3.79 -9.33 -4.14
C ASP A 65 4.56 -8.07 -3.73
N SER A 66 3.85 -7.00 -3.37
CA SER A 66 4.45 -5.76 -2.90
C SER A 66 5.22 -5.95 -1.59
N LEU A 67 4.67 -6.69 -0.63
CA LEU A 67 5.37 -6.98 0.63
C LEU A 67 6.60 -7.88 0.39
N LYS A 68 6.53 -8.80 -0.56
CA LYS A 68 7.66 -9.65 -0.95
C LYS A 68 8.79 -8.82 -1.60
N LYS A 69 8.45 -7.84 -2.45
CA LYS A 69 9.42 -6.90 -3.04
C LYS A 69 10.14 -6.03 -2.02
N LEU A 70 9.50 -5.75 -0.89
CA LEU A 70 10.10 -5.03 0.24
C LEU A 70 10.83 -5.95 1.22
N GLU A 71 10.95 -7.24 0.90
CA GLU A 71 11.55 -8.27 1.75
C GLU A 71 10.93 -8.34 3.16
N LEU A 72 9.65 -7.96 3.28
CA LEU A 72 8.95 -7.95 4.55
C LEU A 72 8.51 -9.37 4.94
N HIS A 73 8.42 -9.59 6.26
CA HIS A 73 7.99 -10.87 6.80
C HIS A 73 6.60 -11.27 6.28
N LYS A 74 6.38 -12.56 6.01
CA LYS A 74 5.12 -13.08 5.43
C LYS A 74 3.87 -12.69 6.22
N ASN A 75 3.99 -12.48 7.53
CA ASN A 75 2.88 -12.12 8.41
C ASN A 75 2.60 -10.61 8.47
N THR A 76 3.35 -9.78 7.74
CA THR A 76 3.19 -8.32 7.78
C THR A 76 1.79 -7.89 7.34
N ASN A 77 1.21 -8.56 6.35
CA ASN A 77 -0.18 -8.36 5.94
C ASN A 77 -1.17 -8.55 7.11
N ILE A 78 -0.96 -9.57 7.94
CA ILE A 78 -1.81 -9.87 9.10
C ILE A 78 -1.68 -8.77 10.15
N GLU A 79 -0.45 -8.32 10.45
CA GLU A 79 -0.22 -7.24 11.42
C GLU A 79 -0.82 -5.91 10.95
N MET A 80 -0.70 -5.59 9.65
CA MET A 80 -1.37 -4.44 9.05
C MET A 80 -2.90 -4.53 9.19
N GLN A 81 -3.48 -5.69 8.90
CA GLN A 81 -4.92 -5.91 9.04
C GLN A 81 -5.39 -5.75 10.49
N LYS A 82 -4.68 -6.35 11.45
CA LYS A 82 -4.97 -6.19 12.87
C LYS A 82 -4.96 -4.71 13.28
N ALA A 83 -3.93 -3.98 12.88
CA ALA A 83 -3.78 -2.56 13.22
C ALA A 83 -4.97 -1.73 12.71
N VAL A 84 -5.38 -1.94 11.46
CA VAL A 84 -6.52 -1.23 10.88
C VAL A 84 -7.83 -1.60 11.59
N ILE A 85 -8.08 -2.89 11.80
CA ILE A 85 -9.32 -3.36 12.46
C ILE A 85 -9.40 -2.80 13.89
N PHE A 86 -8.31 -2.87 14.67
CA PHE A 86 -8.30 -2.33 16.02
C PHE A 86 -8.57 -0.82 16.05
N ASN A 87 -7.99 -0.08 15.10
CA ASN A 87 -8.22 1.36 15.01
C ASN A 87 -9.68 1.67 14.63
N THR A 88 -10.25 0.94 13.67
CA THR A 88 -11.66 1.10 13.28
C THR A 88 -12.61 0.76 14.44
N CYS A 89 -12.39 -0.35 15.15
CA CYS A 89 -13.16 -0.68 16.36
C CYS A 89 -13.00 0.37 17.46
N ARG A 90 -11.80 0.96 17.63
CA ARG A 90 -11.57 2.05 18.60
C ARG A 90 -12.39 3.28 18.24
N ILE A 91 -12.42 3.68 16.97
CA ILE A 91 -13.20 4.84 16.50
C ILE A 91 -14.69 4.59 16.73
N VAL A 92 -15.21 3.42 16.34
CA VAL A 92 -16.61 3.06 16.54
C VAL A 92 -16.98 3.08 18.02
N ARG A 93 -16.16 2.48 18.90
CA ARG A 93 -16.39 2.51 20.34
C ARG A 93 -16.40 3.93 20.90
N LYS A 94 -15.43 4.78 20.51
CA LYS A 94 -15.38 6.17 20.95
C LYS A 94 -16.65 6.93 20.57
N PHE A 95 -17.13 6.74 19.34
CA PHE A 95 -18.36 7.37 18.86
C PHE A 95 -19.59 6.88 19.62
N MET A 96 -19.72 5.55 19.80
CA MET A 96 -20.83 4.97 20.56
C MET A 96 -20.83 5.43 22.02
N SER A 97 -19.66 5.50 22.67
CA SER A 97 -19.52 6.01 24.05
C SER A 97 -19.70 7.52 24.17
N SER A 98 -19.71 8.28 23.08
CA SER A 98 -20.00 9.73 23.11
C SER A 98 -21.48 10.06 22.92
N ILE A 99 -22.29 9.09 22.47
CA ILE A 99 -23.72 9.26 22.18
C ILE A 99 -24.60 8.72 23.31
N LEU A 100 -24.11 7.71 24.05
CA LEU A 100 -24.69 7.20 25.29
C LEU A 100 -24.17 8.00 26.49
#